data_AF-A0AAD9NLS3-F1
#
_entry.id   AF-A0AAD9NLS3-F1
#
_cell.length_a   1.000
_cell.length_b   1.000
_cell.length_c   1.000
_cell.angle_alpha   90.00
_cell.angle_beta   90.00
_cell.angle_gamma   90.00
#
_symmetry.space_group_name_H-M   'P 1'
#
loop_
_entity.id
_entity.type
_entity.pdbx_description
1 polymer ?
#
loop_
_entity_poly.entity_id
_entity_poly.type
_entity_poly.pdbx_seq_one_letter_code
_entity_poly.pdbx_strand_id
1 'polypeptide(L)'
;MKAVASMRKCARDEPHTPVHQIYNAEAAKLRSSGVDFATDIPRFHSVKHGLYYQRHLFMPNLPSQREDIVLEGVYTKTMDGKDFLAFDSQYLYL
;
A
#
# COMPACT_ATOMS: atom_id res chain seq x y z
N MET A 1 12.98 5.28 19.45
CA MET A 1 13.05 5.85 18.08
C MET A 1 11.72 6.49 17.68
N LYS A 2 11.55 7.81 17.88
CA LYS A 2 10.31 8.53 17.52
C LYS A 2 10.10 8.63 16.00
N ALA A 3 11.18 8.69 15.21
CA ALA A 3 11.16 8.76 13.75
C ALA A 3 10.48 7.54 13.09
N VAL A 4 10.87 6.32 13.47
CA VAL A 4 10.29 5.08 12.93
C VAL A 4 8.80 4.97 13.27
N ALA A 5 8.40 5.42 14.48
CA ALA A 5 7.01 5.44 14.88
C ALA A 5 6.17 6.41 14.02
N SER A 6 6.72 7.60 13.70
CA SER A 6 6.10 8.55 12.77
C SER A 6 5.93 7.94 11.38
N MET A 7 7.00 7.36 10.82
CA MET A 7 6.95 6.70 9.51
C MET A 7 5.91 5.57 9.46
N ARG A 8 5.83 4.75 10.52
CA ARG A 8 4.82 3.68 10.65
C ARG A 8 3.40 4.23 10.71
N LYS A 9 3.19 5.34 11.43
CA LYS A 9 1.90 6.02 11.48
C LYS A 9 1.50 6.51 10.09
N CYS A 10 2.37 7.23 9.39
CA CYS A 10 2.11 7.66 8.01
C CYS A 10 1.84 6.48 7.06
N ALA A 11 2.60 5.37 7.21
CA ALA A 11 2.39 4.19 6.37
C ALA A 11 0.99 3.58 6.54
N ARG A 12 0.42 3.63 7.75
CA ARG A 12 -0.95 3.22 8.05
C ARG A 12 -1.97 4.24 7.53
N ASP A 13 -1.78 5.51 7.85
CA ASP A 13 -2.78 6.56 7.62
C ASP A 13 -2.88 6.93 6.12
N GLU A 14 -1.82 6.67 5.35
CA GLU A 14 -1.72 6.91 3.91
C GLU A 14 -1.40 5.61 3.15
N PRO A 15 -2.36 4.67 3.01
CA PRO A 15 -2.11 3.37 2.38
C PRO A 15 -1.78 3.48 0.88
N HIS A 16 -2.29 4.52 0.21
CA HIS A 16 -2.11 4.74 -1.23
C HIS A 16 -0.77 5.40 -1.60
N THR A 17 -0.14 6.13 -0.68
CA THR A 17 1.16 6.77 -0.92
C THR A 17 2.23 5.68 -1.06
N PRO A 18 3.16 5.69 -2.03
CA PRO A 18 4.24 4.70 -2.05
C PRO A 18 5.14 4.76 -0.81
N VAL A 19 5.54 3.61 -0.25
CA VAL A 19 6.32 3.52 1.01
C VAL A 19 7.63 4.31 0.96
N HIS A 20 8.29 4.36 -0.21
CA HIS A 20 9.52 5.14 -0.40
C HIS A 20 9.28 6.66 -0.30
N GLN A 21 8.11 7.15 -0.74
CA GLN A 21 7.74 8.56 -0.62
C GLN A 21 7.49 8.94 0.83
N ILE A 22 6.81 8.08 1.59
CA ILE A 22 6.63 8.26 3.04
C ILE A 22 7.98 8.36 3.75
N TYR A 23 8.89 7.43 3.45
CA TYR A 23 10.23 7.47 4.02
C TYR A 23 10.97 8.77 3.65
N ASN A 24 10.97 9.17 2.39
CA ASN A 24 11.67 10.37 1.93
C ASN A 24 11.10 11.64 2.57
N ALA A 25 9.77 11.76 2.68
CA ALA A 25 9.11 12.89 3.30
C ALA A 25 9.43 12.97 4.80
N GLU A 26 9.33 11.86 5.54
CA GLU A 26 9.63 11.83 6.96
C GLU A 26 11.13 12.03 7.24
N ALA A 27 12.01 11.46 6.40
CA ALA A 27 13.44 11.71 6.48
C ALA A 27 13.78 13.18 6.19
N ALA A 28 13.12 13.82 5.23
CA ALA A 28 13.29 15.24 4.94
C ALA A 28 12.86 16.13 6.12
N LYS A 29 11.72 15.82 6.77
CA LYS A 29 11.27 16.52 7.99
C LYS A 29 12.30 16.42 9.11
N LEU A 30 12.85 15.22 9.34
CA LEU A 30 13.89 14.99 10.35
C LEU A 30 15.18 15.77 10.04
N ARG A 31 15.59 15.83 8.77
CA ARG A 31 16.72 16.66 8.34
C ARG A 31 16.50 18.15 8.61
N SER A 32 15.27 18.63 8.38
CA SER A 32 14.92 20.04 8.62
C SER A 32 14.82 20.41 10.10
N SER A 33 14.61 19.43 11.00
CA SER A 33 14.52 19.67 12.44
C SER A 33 15.86 19.85 13.17
N GLY A 34 16.98 19.84 12.45
CA GLY A 34 18.32 20.09 13.05
C GLY A 34 18.82 18.99 13.99
N VAL A 35 18.24 17.79 13.90
CA VAL A 35 18.66 16.61 14.67
C VAL A 35 19.97 16.09 14.07
N ASP A 36 21.00 15.87 14.88
CA ASP A 36 22.34 15.45 14.47
C ASP A 36 22.30 14.31 13.44
N PHE A 37 22.81 14.61 12.24
CA PHE A 37 22.55 13.88 11.00
C PHE A 37 23.17 12.47 10.93
N ALA A 38 24.03 12.10 11.88
CA ALA A 38 24.87 10.92 11.77
C ALA A 38 24.27 9.64 12.40
N THR A 39 23.30 9.75 13.32
CA THR A 39 22.86 8.59 14.12
C THR A 39 21.35 8.31 14.11
N ASP A 40 20.49 9.28 13.81
CA ASP A 40 19.05 9.15 14.13
C ASP A 40 18.10 8.93 12.95
N ILE A 41 18.55 9.09 11.70
CA ILE A 41 17.71 8.80 10.54
C ILE A 41 17.93 7.34 10.12
N PRO A 42 16.95 6.46 10.33
CA PRO A 42 17.08 5.06 9.96
C PRO A 42 17.20 4.93 8.45
N ARG A 43 17.99 3.96 7.96
CA ARG A 43 18.07 3.68 6.51
C ARG A 43 16.74 3.11 6.01
N PHE A 44 16.36 3.45 4.78
CA PHE A 44 15.13 2.94 4.15
C PHE A 44 15.00 1.42 4.24
N HIS A 45 16.08 0.70 3.90
CA HIS A 45 16.09 -0.76 3.93
C HIS A 45 15.79 -1.33 5.32
N SER A 46 16.20 -0.64 6.38
CA SER A 46 15.96 -1.05 7.78
C SER A 46 14.51 -0.85 8.22
N VAL A 47 13.78 0.07 7.60
CA VAL A 47 12.39 0.38 7.99
C VAL A 47 11.36 -0.17 7.02
N LYS A 48 11.71 -0.44 5.75
CA LYS A 48 10.77 -0.82 4.68
C LYS A 48 9.82 -1.93 5.10
N HIS A 49 10.34 -3.01 5.71
CA HIS A 49 9.54 -4.16 6.11
C HIS A 49 8.53 -3.80 7.19
N GLY A 50 8.94 -2.98 8.17
CA GLY A 50 8.03 -2.49 9.19
C GLY A 50 6.94 -1.58 8.64
N LEU A 51 7.23 -0.78 7.60
CA LEU A 51 6.23 0.08 6.96
C LEU A 51 5.21 -0.73 6.15
N TYR A 52 5.67 -1.70 5.35
CA TYR A 52 4.79 -2.61 4.62
C TYR A 52 3.96 -3.49 5.56
N TYR A 53 4.56 -3.99 6.66
CA TYR A 53 3.83 -4.75 7.66
C TYR A 53 2.74 -3.92 8.33
N GLN A 54 3.03 -2.66 8.69
CA GLN A 54 2.01 -1.77 9.23
C GLN A 54 0.85 -1.57 8.26
N ARG A 55 1.12 -1.43 6.96
CA ARG A 55 0.03 -1.39 5.96
C ARG A 55 -0.81 -2.64 5.94
N HIS A 56 -0.15 -3.78 5.88
CA HIS A 56 -0.82 -5.07 5.82
C HIS A 56 -1.77 -5.30 7.01
N LEU A 57 -1.49 -4.72 8.17
CA LEU A 57 -2.40 -4.83 9.33
C LEU A 57 -3.72 -4.07 9.18
N PHE A 58 -3.78 -3.05 8.31
CA PHE A 58 -4.94 -2.16 8.20
C PHE A 58 -5.55 -2.14 6.79
N MET A 59 -4.82 -2.60 5.77
CA MET A 59 -5.35 -2.78 4.44
C MET A 59 -6.07 -4.13 4.36
N PRO A 60 -7.25 -4.19 3.71
CA PRO A 60 -7.87 -5.47 3.42
C PRO A 60 -6.92 -6.31 2.56
N ASN A 61 -6.93 -7.63 2.78
CA ASN A 61 -6.22 -8.54 1.91
C ASN A 61 -6.76 -8.39 0.49
N LEU A 62 -5.86 -8.52 -0.48
CA LEU A 62 -6.30 -8.63 -1.87
C LEU A 62 -7.18 -9.88 -2.00
N PRO A 63 -8.27 -9.79 -2.78
CA PRO A 63 -9.07 -10.95 -3.19
C PRO A 63 -8.15 -12.08 -3.64
N SER A 64 -8.26 -13.25 -3.00
CA SER A 64 -7.43 -14.41 -3.34
C SER A 64 -8.11 -15.26 -4.40
N GLN A 65 -9.44 -15.25 -4.40
CA GLN A 65 -10.29 -15.98 -5.32
C GLN A 65 -11.20 -15.03 -6.10
N ARG A 66 -11.85 -15.55 -7.13
CA ARG A 66 -12.76 -14.79 -7.98
C ARG A 66 -13.97 -14.30 -7.19
N GLU A 67 -14.47 -15.15 -6.31
CA GLU A 67 -15.68 -14.95 -5.52
C GLU A 67 -15.49 -13.86 -4.46
N ASP A 68 -14.23 -13.55 -4.11
CA ASP A 68 -13.87 -12.46 -3.21
C ASP A 68 -14.04 -11.07 -3.86
N ILE A 69 -14.14 -10.99 -5.20
CA ILE A 69 -14.32 -9.73 -5.93
C ILE A 69 -15.82 -9.42 -6.01
N VAL A 70 -16.31 -8.63 -5.06
CA VAL A 70 -17.69 -8.17 -5.04
C VAL A 70 -17.78 -6.82 -5.76
N LEU A 71 -18.30 -6.82 -6.99
CA LEU A 71 -18.71 -5.60 -7.69
C LEU A 71 -20.23 -5.45 -7.59
N GLU A 72 -20.69 -4.27 -7.16
CA GLU A 72 -22.11 -4.00 -6.97
C GLU A 72 -22.69 -3.06 -8.03
N GLY A 73 -23.98 -3.22 -8.32
CA GLY A 73 -24.75 -2.30 -9.15
C GLY A 73 -24.17 -2.08 -10.54
N VAL A 74 -24.03 -0.82 -10.93
CA VAL A 74 -23.61 -0.40 -12.27
C VAL A 74 -22.17 -0.78 -12.62
N TYR A 75 -21.35 -1.13 -11.63
CA TYR A 75 -19.95 -1.51 -11.85
C TYR A 75 -19.78 -2.95 -12.33
N THR A 76 -20.87 -3.72 -12.38
CA THR A 76 -20.88 -5.07 -12.96
C THR A 76 -20.96 -5.06 -14.48
N LYS A 77 -21.34 -3.93 -15.09
CA LYS A 77 -21.61 -3.81 -16.52
C LYS A 77 -20.79 -2.71 -17.18
N THR A 78 -20.42 -2.92 -18.43
CA THR A 78 -19.90 -1.89 -19.33
C THR A 78 -21.01 -0.93 -19.77
N MET A 79 -20.66 0.20 -20.40
CA MET A 79 -21.66 1.15 -20.91
C MET A 79 -22.54 0.58 -22.02
N ASP A 80 -22.08 -0.47 -22.71
CA ASP A 80 -22.85 -1.25 -23.70
C ASP A 80 -23.57 -2.47 -23.09
N GLY A 81 -23.62 -2.59 -21.75
CA GLY A 81 -24.41 -3.59 -21.04
C GLY A 81 -23.81 -4.99 -20.93
N LYS A 82 -22.55 -5.18 -21.32
CA LYS A 82 -21.80 -6.44 -21.16
C LYS A 82 -21.23 -6.54 -19.75
N ASP A 83 -20.86 -7.73 -19.32
CA ASP A 83 -20.16 -7.90 -18.05
C ASP A 83 -18.80 -7.19 -18.08
N PHE A 84 -18.55 -6.36 -17.07
CA PHE A 84 -17.31 -5.59 -16.96
C PHE A 84 -16.12 -6.48 -16.60
N LEU A 85 -16.31 -7.44 -15.69
CA LEU A 85 -15.31 -8.45 -15.39
C LEU A 85 -15.29 -9.49 -16.50
N ALA A 86 -14.42 -9.27 -17.49
CA ALA A 86 -14.06 -10.28 -18.46
C ALA A 86 -13.03 -11.24 -17.81
N PHE A 87 -13.31 -12.53 -17.89
CA PHE A 87 -12.38 -13.57 -17.44
C PHE A 87 -11.81 -14.28 -18.67
N ASP A 88 -10.51 -14.46 -18.72
CA ASP A 88 -9.85 -15.26 -19.76
C ASP A 88 -10.00 -16.75 -19.41
N SER A 89 -11.20 -17.28 -19.57
CA SER A 89 -11.45 -18.72 -19.44
C SER A 89 -11.25 -19.39 -20.80
N GLN A 90 -10.03 -19.38 -21.33
CA GLN A 90 -9.70 -20.20 -22.50
C GLN A 90 -9.34 -21.62 -22.08
N TYR A 91 -10.36 -22.49 -22.18
CA TYR A 91 -10.32 -23.87 -22.66
C TYR A 91 -9.21 -24.81 -22.11
N LEU A 92 -9.50 -25.49 -21.00
CA LEU A 92 -9.06 -26.87 -20.76
C LEU A 92 -10.20 -27.82 -21.18
N TYR A 93 -10.43 -27.94 -22.48
CA TYR A 93 -11.13 -29.09 -23.06
C TYR A 93 -10.23 -29.70 -24.13
N LEU A 94 -9.41 -30.66 -23.69
CA LEU A 94 -9.06 -31.97 -24.29
C LEU A 94 -7.69 -32.42 -23.80
#